data_AF-G2WBR5-F1
#
_entry.id   AF-G2WBR5-F1
#
_cell.length_a   1.000
_cell.length_b   1.000
_cell.length_c   1.000
_cell.angle_alpha   90.00
_cell.angle_beta   90.00
_cell.angle_gamma   90.00
#
_symmetry.space_group_name_H-M   'P 1'
#
loop_
_entity.id
_entity.type
_entity.pdbx_description
1 polymer ?
#
loop_
_entity_poly.entity_id
_entity_poly.type
_entity_poly.pdbx_seq_one_letter_code
_entity_poly.pdbx_strand_id
1 'polypeptide(L)'
;MWILQTPDKKWTNWSIARGMVVDDKHITGLVIKPQHIRQIADSWAAIGKANEIPFALCFGVPPAAILVSSMPIPEGVSESDYVGAILGESVPVVKCETNDLMVPATSEMVFEGTLSLTDTHLEGPFGEMHGYVFKSQGHPCPLYTVKAMSYRDNAILPVSNPGLCTDETHTLIGSLVATEAKELAIESGLPILDAFMPYEAQALWLILKVDLKGLQALKTTPEEFCKKVGDIYFRTKVGFIVHEIILVADDIDIFNFKEVIWAYVTRHTPVADQMAFDDVTSFPLAPFVSQSSRSKTMKGGKCVTNCIFRQQYERSFDYITCNFEKGYPKGLVDKVNDNWKRYGYK
;
A
#
# COMPACT_ATOMS: atom_id res chain seq x y z
N MET A 1 0.49 10.79 -12.00
CA MET A 1 1.36 11.31 -10.93
C MET A 1 0.96 12.75 -10.65
N TRP A 2 0.28 12.98 -9.53
CA TRP A 2 0.00 14.32 -9.02
C TRP A 2 1.26 14.92 -8.42
N ILE A 3 1.51 16.20 -8.70
CA ILE A 3 2.63 16.96 -8.16
C ILE A 3 2.06 18.18 -7.44
N LEU A 4 2.23 18.23 -6.12
CA LEU A 4 1.94 19.39 -5.29
C LEU A 4 3.20 19.75 -4.49
N GLN A 5 3.38 21.03 -4.18
CA GLN A 5 4.51 21.52 -3.38
C GLN A 5 4.01 22.37 -2.23
N THR A 6 4.66 22.29 -1.07
CA THR A 6 4.35 23.15 0.09
C THR A 6 4.54 24.63 -0.26
N PRO A 7 3.81 25.57 0.38
CA PRO A 7 3.96 26.99 0.12
C PRO A 7 5.38 27.54 0.33
N ASP A 8 6.13 26.94 1.25
CA ASP A 8 7.53 27.30 1.54
C ASP A 8 8.55 26.64 0.58
N LYS A 9 8.07 25.87 -0.40
CA LYS A 9 8.83 25.19 -1.45
C LYS A 9 9.78 24.08 -0.97
N LYS A 10 9.72 23.68 0.30
CA LYS A 10 10.66 22.70 0.87
C LYS A 10 10.32 21.25 0.56
N TRP A 11 9.04 20.97 0.30
CA TRP A 11 8.59 19.60 0.07
C TRP A 11 7.70 19.53 -1.17
N THR A 12 8.10 18.68 -2.11
CA THR A 12 7.32 18.38 -3.32
C THR A 12 6.86 16.94 -3.25
N ASN A 13 5.55 16.73 -3.17
CA ASN A 13 4.98 15.40 -3.16
C ASN A 13 4.63 14.94 -4.58
N TRP A 14 5.08 13.74 -4.95
CA TRP A 14 4.55 12.97 -6.08
C TRP A 14 3.68 11.84 -5.57
N SER A 15 2.44 11.76 -6.05
CA SER A 15 1.51 10.72 -5.58
C SER A 15 0.53 10.24 -6.64
N ILE A 16 -0.05 9.06 -6.42
CA ILE A 16 -1.20 8.54 -7.17
C ILE A 16 -2.47 8.74 -6.34
N ALA A 17 -3.46 9.36 -6.96
CA ALA A 17 -4.85 9.41 -6.50
C ALA A 17 -5.74 9.41 -7.75
N ARG A 18 -6.90 8.75 -7.70
CA ARG A 18 -7.82 8.71 -8.84
C ARG A 18 -8.41 10.10 -9.12
N GLY A 19 -8.73 10.35 -10.38
CA GLY A 19 -9.45 11.55 -10.82
C GLY A 19 -10.32 11.25 -12.03
N MET A 20 -11.51 11.84 -12.07
CA MET A 20 -12.45 11.74 -13.19
C MET A 20 -12.65 13.11 -13.84
N VAL A 21 -12.86 13.12 -15.15
CA VAL A 21 -13.24 14.33 -15.90
C VAL A 21 -14.63 14.78 -15.45
N VAL A 22 -14.78 16.07 -15.15
CA VAL A 22 -16.06 16.69 -14.79
C VAL A 22 -16.68 17.38 -15.99
N ASP A 23 -15.89 18.23 -16.64
CA ASP A 23 -16.25 18.99 -17.82
C ASP A 23 -14.99 19.31 -18.65
N ASP A 24 -15.10 20.25 -19.60
CA ASP A 24 -14.02 20.64 -20.53
C ASP A 24 -12.80 21.30 -19.86
N LYS A 25 -12.89 21.65 -18.58
CA LYS A 25 -11.83 22.36 -17.82
C LYS A 25 -11.51 21.73 -16.47
N HIS A 26 -12.34 20.84 -15.96
CA HIS A 26 -12.21 20.36 -14.59
C HIS A 26 -12.06 18.85 -14.45
N ILE A 27 -11.30 18.48 -13.43
CA ILE A 27 -11.17 17.12 -12.89
C ILE A 27 -11.61 17.15 -11.43
N THR A 28 -12.19 16.07 -10.91
CA THR A 28 -12.41 15.86 -9.48
C THR A 28 -11.85 14.50 -9.06
N GLY A 29 -11.35 14.38 -7.83
CA GLY A 29 -10.62 13.19 -7.38
C GLY A 29 -10.38 13.15 -5.89
N LEU A 30 -9.91 12.00 -5.39
CA LEU A 30 -9.67 11.81 -3.96
C LEU A 30 -8.51 12.67 -3.44
N VAL A 31 -8.81 13.56 -2.51
CA VAL A 31 -7.82 14.34 -1.74
C VAL A 31 -8.12 14.20 -0.25
N ILE A 32 -7.76 13.03 0.29
CA ILE A 32 -8.20 12.56 1.61
C ILE A 32 -7.05 12.41 2.61
N LYS A 33 -7.37 12.49 3.90
CA LYS A 33 -6.43 12.10 4.97
C LYS A 33 -6.29 10.56 4.99
N PRO A 34 -5.11 10.01 5.32
CA PRO A 34 -3.87 10.68 5.72
C PRO A 34 -2.89 10.96 4.56
N GLN A 35 -3.35 11.07 3.30
CA GLN A 35 -2.47 11.18 2.15
C GLN A 35 -1.73 12.54 2.08
N HIS A 36 -0.48 12.51 1.62
CA HIS A 36 0.38 13.69 1.52
C HIS A 36 -0.19 14.78 0.58
N ILE A 37 -0.88 14.40 -0.50
CA ILE A 37 -1.58 15.34 -1.37
C ILE A 37 -2.57 16.22 -0.59
N ARG A 38 -3.29 15.64 0.39
CA ARG A 38 -4.21 16.39 1.25
C ARG A 38 -3.48 17.21 2.30
N GLN A 39 -2.38 16.70 2.83
CA GLN A 39 -1.57 17.44 3.80
C GLN A 39 -0.95 18.71 3.19
N ILE A 40 -0.37 18.60 2.00
CA ILE A 40 0.13 19.77 1.28
C ILE A 40 -1.02 20.71 0.97
N ALA A 41 -2.17 20.21 0.50
CA ALA A 41 -3.32 21.06 0.22
C ALA A 41 -3.82 21.81 1.49
N ASP A 42 -3.88 21.14 2.64
CA ASP A 42 -4.22 21.74 3.93
C ASP A 42 -3.19 22.82 4.35
N SER A 43 -1.91 22.68 3.99
CA SER A 43 -0.88 23.71 4.24
C SER A 43 -1.11 24.99 3.43
N TRP A 44 -1.62 24.89 2.21
CA TRP A 44 -2.06 26.06 1.43
C TRP A 44 -3.34 26.67 2.01
N ALA A 45 -4.27 25.84 2.50
CA ALA A 45 -5.47 26.32 3.18
C ALA A 45 -5.13 27.11 4.45
N ALA A 46 -4.12 26.68 5.22
CA ALA A 46 -3.67 27.35 6.44
C ALA A 46 -3.17 28.79 6.22
N ILE A 47 -2.74 29.12 4.99
CA ILE A 47 -2.32 30.48 4.60
C ILE A 47 -3.38 31.22 3.76
N GLY A 48 -4.64 30.74 3.79
CA GLY A 48 -5.76 31.38 3.10
C GLY A 48 -5.84 31.12 1.59
N LYS A 49 -5.09 30.14 1.07
CA LYS A 49 -5.04 29.79 -0.37
C LYS A 49 -5.70 28.45 -0.70
N ALA A 50 -6.79 28.13 0.00
CA ALA A 50 -7.50 26.85 -0.15
C ALA A 50 -8.12 26.64 -1.55
N ASN A 51 -8.31 27.71 -2.35
CA ASN A 51 -8.97 27.67 -3.67
C ASN A 51 -7.99 27.79 -4.86
N GLU A 52 -6.70 28.06 -4.60
CA GLU A 52 -5.70 28.33 -5.65
C GLU A 52 -4.38 27.56 -5.41
N ILE A 53 -4.50 26.25 -5.20
CA ILE A 53 -3.36 25.38 -4.88
C ILE A 53 -2.69 24.90 -6.18
N PRO A 54 -1.44 25.27 -6.51
CA PRO A 54 -0.82 24.84 -7.74
C PRO A 54 -0.67 23.32 -7.82
N PHE A 55 -1.00 22.73 -8.97
CA PHE A 55 -0.75 21.32 -9.25
C PHE A 55 -0.21 21.10 -10.66
N ALA A 56 0.46 19.96 -10.83
CA ALA A 56 0.62 19.31 -12.12
C ALA A 56 0.16 17.84 -12.04
N LEU A 57 -0.35 17.30 -13.13
CA LEU A 57 -0.71 15.90 -13.29
C LEU A 57 0.02 15.34 -14.50
N CYS A 58 0.96 14.44 -14.24
CA CYS A 58 1.81 13.84 -15.27
C CYS A 58 1.40 12.38 -15.54
N PHE A 59 1.32 12.02 -16.80
CA PHE A 59 1.08 10.65 -17.29
C PHE A 59 2.27 10.16 -18.11
N GLY A 60 2.50 8.84 -18.13
CA GLY A 60 3.64 8.24 -18.82
C GLY A 60 5.00 8.77 -18.33
N VAL A 61 5.10 9.02 -17.02
CA VAL A 61 6.33 9.45 -16.36
C VAL A 61 7.36 8.30 -16.34
N PRO A 62 8.65 8.55 -16.04
CA PRO A 62 9.63 7.49 -15.83
C PRO A 62 9.08 6.41 -14.87
N PRO A 63 9.18 5.10 -15.20
CA PRO A 63 8.55 4.04 -14.40
C PRO A 63 8.92 4.04 -12.92
N ALA A 64 10.16 4.39 -12.57
CA ALA A 64 10.57 4.54 -11.17
C ALA A 64 9.80 5.66 -10.44
N ALA A 65 9.46 6.75 -11.14
CA ALA A 65 8.70 7.86 -10.57
C ALA A 65 7.25 7.48 -10.25
N ILE A 66 6.58 6.74 -11.14
CA ILE A 66 5.20 6.30 -10.87
C ILE A 66 5.15 5.23 -9.78
N LEU A 67 6.16 4.36 -9.69
CA LEU A 67 6.29 3.38 -8.61
C LEU A 67 6.39 4.08 -7.25
N VAL A 68 7.32 5.03 -7.11
CA VAL A 68 7.51 5.77 -5.85
C VAL A 68 6.30 6.65 -5.53
N SER A 69 5.58 7.15 -6.53
CA SER A 69 4.31 7.87 -6.32
C SER A 69 3.22 7.03 -5.64
N SER A 70 3.33 5.70 -5.66
CA SER A 70 2.44 4.80 -4.95
C SER A 70 2.99 4.37 -3.58
N MET A 71 4.21 4.77 -3.23
CA MET A 71 4.89 4.34 -2.01
C MET A 71 4.59 5.30 -0.84
N PRO A 72 4.24 4.80 0.35
CA PRO A 72 3.94 5.65 1.49
C PRO A 72 5.21 6.09 2.24
N ILE A 73 6.19 6.66 1.54
CA ILE A 73 7.44 7.18 2.14
C ILE A 73 7.14 8.23 3.24
N PRO A 74 8.11 8.57 4.12
CA PRO A 74 7.89 9.51 5.21
C PRO A 74 7.44 10.91 4.75
N GLU A 75 6.69 11.59 5.62
CA GLU A 75 6.29 13.00 5.45
C GLU A 75 7.50 13.92 5.30
N GLY A 76 7.41 14.91 4.42
CA GLY A 76 8.47 15.89 4.19
C GLY A 76 9.62 15.41 3.30
N VAL A 77 9.66 14.13 2.94
CA VAL A 77 10.58 13.57 1.94
C VAL A 77 9.97 13.77 0.56
N SER A 78 10.73 14.36 -0.37
CA SER A 78 10.28 14.53 -1.76
C SER A 78 10.56 13.27 -2.55
N GLU A 79 9.54 12.69 -3.18
CA GLU A 79 9.65 11.45 -3.95
C GLU A 79 10.67 11.56 -5.09
N SER A 80 10.86 12.75 -5.67
CA SER A 80 11.86 13.01 -6.71
C SER A 80 13.27 12.59 -6.32
N ASP A 81 13.64 12.82 -5.06
CA ASP A 81 15.00 12.60 -4.56
C ASP A 81 15.22 11.11 -4.29
N TYR A 82 14.18 10.44 -3.78
CA TYR A 82 14.17 8.99 -3.62
C TYR A 82 14.22 8.26 -4.97
N VAL A 83 13.48 8.74 -5.97
CA VAL A 83 13.57 8.23 -7.35
C VAL A 83 14.99 8.41 -7.89
N GLY A 84 15.62 9.56 -7.63
CA GLY A 84 17.01 9.78 -8.04
C GLY A 84 17.99 8.79 -7.39
N ALA A 85 17.77 8.46 -6.11
CA ALA A 85 18.54 7.43 -5.42
C ALA A 85 18.35 6.02 -6.02
N ILE A 86 17.11 5.67 -6.41
CA ILE A 86 16.82 4.40 -7.10
C ILE A 86 17.52 4.33 -8.47
N LEU A 87 17.46 5.42 -9.23
CA LEU A 87 18.03 5.48 -10.58
C LEU A 87 19.56 5.60 -10.58
N GLY A 88 20.16 6.10 -9.51
CA GLY A 88 21.58 6.46 -9.47
C GLY A 88 21.90 7.77 -10.23
N GLU A 89 20.88 8.48 -10.70
CA GLU A 89 20.97 9.76 -11.40
C GLU A 89 19.75 10.63 -11.10
N SER A 90 19.87 11.95 -11.24
CA SER A 90 18.74 12.86 -11.05
C SER A 90 17.68 12.69 -12.14
N VAL A 91 16.39 12.70 -11.75
CA VAL A 91 15.29 12.69 -12.73
C VAL A 91 15.34 13.97 -13.57
N PRO A 92 15.44 13.89 -14.91
CA PRO A 92 15.37 15.08 -15.76
C PRO A 92 14.00 15.74 -15.65
N VAL A 93 13.97 17.02 -15.28
CA VAL A 93 12.73 17.77 -15.09
C VAL A 93 12.75 19.10 -15.84
N VAL A 94 11.56 19.57 -16.21
CA VAL A 94 11.32 20.90 -16.81
C VAL A 94 10.26 21.63 -16.00
N LYS A 95 10.29 22.97 -16.02
CA LYS A 95 9.30 23.79 -15.31
C LYS A 95 7.96 23.75 -16.06
N CYS A 96 6.86 23.69 -15.33
CA CYS A 96 5.52 23.92 -15.86
C CYS A 96 5.41 25.26 -16.60
N GLU A 97 4.49 25.33 -17.55
CA GLU A 97 4.18 26.55 -18.31
C GLU A 97 3.54 27.62 -17.41
N THR A 98 2.65 27.22 -16.52
CA THR A 98 1.76 28.12 -15.76
C THR A 98 2.14 28.30 -14.29
N ASN A 99 3.05 27.51 -13.76
CA ASN A 99 3.48 27.57 -12.36
C ASN A 99 4.96 27.14 -12.20
N ASP A 100 5.45 27.15 -10.95
CA ASP A 100 6.86 26.87 -10.61
C ASP A 100 7.17 25.38 -10.38
N LEU A 101 6.18 24.48 -10.54
CA LEU A 101 6.40 23.05 -10.34
C LEU A 101 7.30 22.48 -11.44
N MET A 102 8.09 21.47 -11.06
CA MET A 102 8.97 20.75 -11.98
C MET A 102 8.33 19.40 -12.32
N VAL A 103 8.20 19.10 -13.61
CA VAL A 103 7.59 17.87 -14.15
C VAL A 103 8.65 17.03 -14.87
N PRO A 104 8.56 15.68 -14.88
CA PRO A 104 9.52 14.87 -15.62
C PRO A 104 9.52 15.22 -17.11
N ALA A 105 10.70 15.51 -17.65
CA ALA A 105 10.87 15.98 -19.03
C ALA A 105 10.40 14.98 -20.09
N THR A 106 10.34 13.69 -19.74
CA THR A 106 9.93 12.61 -20.63
C THR A 106 8.47 12.17 -20.42
N SER A 107 7.66 12.92 -19.66
CA SER A 107 6.24 12.62 -19.49
C SER A 107 5.51 12.59 -20.84
N GLU A 108 4.55 11.68 -20.99
CA GLU A 108 3.71 11.57 -22.19
C GLU A 108 2.71 12.73 -22.27
N MET A 109 2.08 13.07 -21.15
CA MET A 109 1.15 14.20 -21.01
C MET A 109 1.32 14.88 -19.66
N VAL A 110 1.19 16.20 -19.63
CA VAL A 110 1.19 17.02 -18.43
C VAL A 110 -0.02 17.95 -18.47
N PHE A 111 -0.83 17.92 -17.41
CA PHE A 111 -1.90 18.88 -17.16
C PHE A 111 -1.50 19.77 -15.99
N GLU A 112 -1.73 21.07 -16.10
CA GLU A 112 -1.32 22.05 -15.09
C GLU A 112 -2.51 22.91 -14.66
N GLY A 113 -2.51 23.36 -13.41
CA GLY A 113 -3.47 24.37 -12.99
C GLY A 113 -3.56 24.53 -11.49
N THR A 114 -4.79 24.68 -10.98
CA THR A 114 -5.05 24.90 -9.55
C THR A 114 -6.11 23.95 -9.01
N LEU A 115 -5.85 23.41 -7.81
CA LEU A 115 -6.77 22.64 -6.99
C LEU A 115 -7.50 23.58 -6.03
N SER A 116 -8.79 23.33 -5.83
CA SER A 116 -9.63 24.01 -4.86
C SER A 116 -10.23 23.03 -3.86
N LEU A 117 -10.00 23.27 -2.57
CA LEU A 117 -10.63 22.52 -1.47
C LEU A 117 -12.03 23.03 -1.12
N THR A 118 -12.37 24.25 -1.54
CA THR A 118 -13.68 24.88 -1.23
C THR A 118 -14.68 24.77 -2.37
N ASP A 119 -14.21 24.50 -3.59
CA ASP A 119 -15.03 24.14 -4.73
C ASP A 119 -14.99 22.63 -4.93
N THR A 120 -16.15 21.99 -4.90
CA THR A 120 -16.25 20.54 -4.85
C THR A 120 -17.30 20.05 -5.84
N HIS A 121 -17.07 18.86 -6.38
CA HIS A 121 -17.99 18.20 -7.30
C HIS A 121 -18.20 16.75 -6.88
N LEU A 122 -19.35 16.17 -7.24
CA LEU A 122 -19.61 14.75 -7.04
C LEU A 122 -18.53 13.93 -7.79
N GLU A 123 -17.89 13.01 -7.08
CA GLU A 123 -16.89 12.07 -7.62
C GLU A 123 -17.33 10.63 -7.36
N GLY A 124 -17.03 9.74 -8.30
CA GLY A 124 -17.31 8.31 -8.20
C GLY A 124 -18.80 7.93 -8.38
N PRO A 125 -19.15 6.65 -8.12
CA PRO A 125 -18.26 5.60 -7.61
C PRO A 125 -17.26 5.10 -8.67
N PHE A 126 -16.20 4.45 -8.21
CA PHE A 126 -15.15 3.85 -9.03
C PHE A 126 -14.99 2.36 -8.67
N GLY A 127 -14.56 1.53 -9.62
CA GLY A 127 -14.18 0.14 -9.36
C GLY A 127 -12.89 0.14 -8.56
N GLU A 128 -12.96 -0.29 -7.32
CA GLU A 128 -11.86 -0.13 -6.36
C GLU A 128 -11.07 -1.42 -6.11
N MET A 129 -9.93 -1.26 -5.44
CA MET A 129 -8.93 -2.29 -5.10
C MET A 129 -9.45 -3.53 -4.34
N HIS A 130 -10.73 -3.55 -4.00
CA HIS A 130 -11.38 -4.67 -3.30
C HIS A 130 -12.36 -5.44 -4.19
N GLY A 131 -12.45 -5.12 -5.49
CA GLY A 131 -13.27 -5.85 -6.45
C GLY A 131 -14.73 -5.42 -6.56
N TYR A 132 -15.09 -4.23 -6.07
CA TYR A 132 -16.48 -3.76 -6.05
C TYR A 132 -16.66 -2.35 -6.62
N VAL A 133 -17.82 -2.13 -7.24
CA VAL A 133 -18.41 -0.81 -7.47
C VAL A 133 -19.67 -0.71 -6.62
N PHE A 134 -19.67 0.13 -5.59
CA PHE A 134 -20.88 0.42 -4.84
C PHE A 134 -21.69 1.51 -5.53
N LYS A 135 -22.83 1.13 -6.11
CA LYS A 135 -23.67 2.01 -6.95
C LYS A 135 -24.15 3.23 -6.16
N SER A 136 -24.11 4.39 -6.80
CA SER A 136 -24.62 5.67 -6.26
C SER A 136 -24.01 6.08 -4.91
N GLN A 137 -22.81 5.59 -4.60
CA GLN A 137 -22.01 6.02 -3.43
C GLN A 137 -20.91 7.02 -3.82
N GLY A 138 -21.24 7.95 -4.72
CA GLY A 138 -20.36 9.08 -5.01
C GLY A 138 -20.38 10.08 -3.86
N HIS A 139 -19.29 10.81 -3.67
CA HIS A 139 -19.16 11.83 -2.62
C HIS A 139 -18.49 13.10 -3.16
N PRO A 140 -18.77 14.28 -2.59
CA PRO A 140 -18.11 15.51 -2.99
C PRO A 140 -16.59 15.43 -2.80
N CYS A 141 -15.85 15.72 -3.85
CA CYS A 141 -14.39 15.83 -3.83
C CYS A 141 -13.92 17.18 -4.41
N PRO A 142 -12.71 17.64 -4.03
CA PRO A 142 -12.10 18.86 -4.55
C PRO A 142 -12.03 18.92 -6.08
N LEU A 143 -12.20 20.13 -6.62
CA LEU A 143 -12.08 20.40 -8.05
C LEU A 143 -10.67 20.87 -8.43
N TYR A 144 -10.15 20.31 -9.51
CA TYR A 144 -8.94 20.72 -10.20
C TYR A 144 -9.33 21.48 -11.45
N THR A 145 -8.92 22.74 -11.57
CA THR A 145 -9.04 23.53 -12.80
C THR A 145 -7.80 23.35 -13.65
N VAL A 146 -7.93 22.77 -14.84
CA VAL A 146 -6.85 22.65 -15.83
C VAL A 146 -6.73 23.96 -16.61
N LYS A 147 -5.55 24.57 -16.56
CA LYS A 147 -5.22 25.84 -17.22
C LYS A 147 -4.31 25.68 -18.43
N ALA A 148 -3.47 24.65 -18.44
CA ALA A 148 -2.60 24.33 -19.56
C ALA A 148 -2.40 22.81 -19.68
N MET A 149 -2.01 22.38 -20.87
CA MET A 149 -1.63 21.01 -21.17
C MET A 149 -0.47 21.01 -22.15
N SER A 150 0.50 20.12 -21.93
CA SER A 150 1.55 19.77 -22.90
C SER A 150 1.62 18.26 -23.06
N TYR A 151 2.07 17.78 -24.22
CA TYR A 151 2.11 16.35 -24.52
C TYR A 151 3.12 16.03 -25.63
N ARG A 152 3.59 14.78 -25.66
CA ARG A 152 4.42 14.26 -26.75
C ARG A 152 3.57 13.93 -27.98
N ASP A 153 4.17 14.01 -29.17
CA ASP A 153 3.55 13.42 -30.35
C ASP A 153 3.24 11.94 -30.11
N ASN A 154 2.01 11.51 -30.45
CA ASN A 154 1.51 10.15 -30.24
C ASN A 154 1.50 9.73 -28.76
N ALA A 155 1.12 10.65 -27.87
CA ALA A 155 1.10 10.44 -26.43
C ALA A 155 0.36 9.16 -25.98
N ILE A 156 0.92 8.48 -24.98
CA ILE A 156 0.37 7.26 -24.38
C ILE A 156 -0.20 7.55 -22.99
N LEU A 157 -1.46 7.15 -22.77
CA LEU A 157 -2.08 7.18 -21.45
C LEU A 157 -1.94 5.80 -20.76
N PRO A 158 -1.07 5.62 -19.76
CA PRO A 158 -1.12 4.43 -18.92
C PRO A 158 -2.38 4.46 -18.05
N VAL A 159 -3.06 3.32 -17.95
CA VAL A 159 -4.31 3.16 -17.18
C VAL A 159 -4.18 1.94 -16.27
N SER A 160 -4.56 2.12 -15.01
CA SER A 160 -4.88 1.00 -14.12
C SER A 160 -6.40 0.86 -14.05
N ASN A 161 -6.90 -0.37 -14.14
CA ASN A 161 -8.32 -0.69 -14.02
C ASN A 161 -8.52 -1.65 -12.84
N PRO A 162 -8.69 -1.12 -11.61
CA PRO A 162 -8.72 -1.94 -10.41
C PRO A 162 -9.97 -2.83 -10.34
N GLY A 163 -9.82 -3.97 -9.67
CA GLY A 163 -10.93 -4.88 -9.44
C GLY A 163 -10.53 -6.04 -8.55
N LEU A 164 -10.92 -7.26 -8.96
CA LEU A 164 -10.40 -8.46 -8.32
C LEU A 164 -8.93 -8.62 -8.67
N CYS A 165 -8.15 -9.04 -7.67
CA CYS A 165 -6.73 -9.37 -7.86
C CYS A 165 -6.45 -10.20 -9.14
N THR A 166 -5.38 -9.92 -9.89
CA THR A 166 -4.24 -9.05 -9.54
C THR A 166 -4.06 -7.91 -10.53
N ASP A 167 -4.01 -6.68 -10.02
CA ASP A 167 -3.77 -5.42 -10.74
C ASP A 167 -2.80 -4.51 -9.94
N GLU A 168 -2.54 -3.28 -10.41
CA GLU A 168 -1.57 -2.36 -9.79
C GLU A 168 -1.91 -1.98 -8.34
N THR A 169 -3.18 -2.02 -7.93
CA THR A 169 -3.56 -1.76 -6.53
C THR A 169 -3.15 -2.89 -5.60
N HIS A 170 -2.83 -4.06 -6.14
CA HIS A 170 -2.31 -5.20 -5.39
C HIS A 170 -0.79 -5.21 -5.44
N THR A 171 -0.23 -5.11 -6.65
CA THR A 171 1.20 -5.26 -6.89
C THR A 171 2.00 -4.05 -6.43
N LEU A 172 1.46 -2.82 -6.54
CA LEU A 172 2.10 -1.59 -6.07
C LEU A 172 1.63 -1.23 -4.66
N ILE A 173 0.35 -0.90 -4.44
CA ILE A 173 -0.10 -0.42 -3.13
C ILE A 173 0.21 -1.45 -2.04
N GLY A 174 -0.13 -2.72 -2.26
CA GLY A 174 0.15 -3.81 -1.31
C GLY A 174 1.65 -3.99 -1.04
N SER A 175 2.46 -4.16 -2.08
CA SER A 175 3.90 -4.42 -1.92
C SER A 175 4.68 -3.22 -1.36
N LEU A 176 4.27 -2.00 -1.68
CA LEU A 176 4.91 -0.78 -1.19
C LEU A 176 4.52 -0.47 0.26
N VAL A 177 3.27 -0.78 0.66
CA VAL A 177 2.90 -0.81 2.09
C VAL A 177 3.70 -1.89 2.82
N ALA A 178 3.87 -3.08 2.25
CA ALA A 178 4.70 -4.12 2.85
C ALA A 178 6.18 -3.71 2.99
N THR A 179 6.71 -2.97 2.02
CA THR A 179 8.08 -2.42 2.06
C THR A 179 8.26 -1.50 3.26
N GLU A 180 7.36 -0.52 3.41
CA GLU A 180 7.41 0.41 4.56
C GLU A 180 7.02 -0.27 5.88
N ALA A 181 6.20 -1.32 5.85
CA ALA A 181 5.90 -2.10 7.04
C ALA A 181 7.11 -2.90 7.55
N LYS A 182 7.98 -3.34 6.63
CA LYS A 182 9.27 -3.95 6.97
C LYS A 182 10.23 -2.90 7.54
N GLU A 183 10.32 -1.72 6.95
CA GLU A 183 11.12 -0.62 7.50
C GLU A 183 10.68 -0.26 8.92
N LEU A 184 9.36 -0.12 9.14
CA LEU A 184 8.80 0.13 10.47
C LEU A 184 9.11 -1.01 11.46
N ALA A 185 9.19 -2.26 11.01
CA ALA A 185 9.61 -3.38 11.85
C ALA A 185 11.08 -3.24 12.29
N ILE A 186 11.95 -2.83 11.37
CA ILE A 186 13.37 -2.58 11.62
C ILE A 186 13.52 -1.43 12.64
N GLU A 187 12.89 -0.29 12.39
CA GLU A 187 12.95 0.89 13.26
C GLU A 187 12.41 0.61 14.68
N SER A 188 11.38 -0.22 14.80
CA SER A 188 10.77 -0.59 16.08
C SER A 188 11.45 -1.78 16.78
N GLY A 189 12.46 -2.40 16.15
CA GLY A 189 13.17 -3.55 16.69
C GLY A 189 12.30 -4.81 16.84
N LEU A 190 11.27 -4.97 15.99
CA LEU A 190 10.53 -6.22 15.92
C LEU A 190 11.36 -7.31 15.23
N PRO A 191 11.27 -8.58 15.67
CA PRO A 191 12.01 -9.69 15.05
C PRO A 191 11.32 -10.14 13.74
N ILE A 192 11.22 -9.26 12.76
CA ILE A 192 10.59 -9.52 11.46
C ILE A 192 11.66 -9.67 10.38
N LEU A 193 11.58 -10.75 9.61
CA LEU A 193 12.44 -11.00 8.46
C LEU A 193 11.92 -10.30 7.21
N ASP A 194 10.62 -10.44 6.95
CA ASP A 194 9.95 -9.92 5.76
C ASP A 194 8.48 -9.58 6.05
N ALA A 195 7.92 -8.74 5.19
CA ALA A 195 6.52 -8.37 5.20
C ALA A 195 5.94 -8.48 3.78
N PHE A 196 4.69 -8.90 3.64
CA PHE A 196 4.01 -9.01 2.36
C PHE A 196 2.50 -8.83 2.49
N MET A 197 1.87 -8.23 1.47
CA MET A 197 0.42 -8.17 1.36
C MET A 197 -0.04 -9.09 0.23
N PRO A 198 -0.60 -10.28 0.53
CA PRO A 198 -1.03 -11.21 -0.51
C PRO A 198 -2.06 -10.60 -1.44
N TYR A 199 -1.84 -10.78 -2.74
CA TYR A 199 -2.72 -10.20 -3.76
C TYR A 199 -4.13 -10.77 -3.65
N GLU A 200 -4.25 -12.07 -3.34
CA GLU A 200 -5.52 -12.76 -3.12
C GLU A 200 -6.37 -12.15 -2.00
N ALA A 201 -5.73 -11.48 -1.04
CA ALA A 201 -6.39 -10.80 0.08
C ALA A 201 -6.77 -9.34 -0.23
N GLN A 202 -6.76 -8.91 -1.50
CA GLN A 202 -7.16 -7.57 -1.95
C GLN A 202 -6.44 -6.42 -1.21
N ALA A 203 -5.16 -6.65 -0.87
CA ALA A 203 -4.34 -5.74 -0.05
C ALA A 203 -4.99 -5.31 1.29
N LEU A 204 -5.75 -6.20 1.93
CA LEU A 204 -6.29 -6.00 3.29
C LEU A 204 -5.48 -6.73 4.37
N TRP A 205 -4.74 -7.78 3.99
CA TRP A 205 -3.88 -8.56 4.87
C TRP A 205 -2.42 -8.14 4.75
N LEU A 206 -1.74 -8.06 5.89
CA LEU A 206 -0.29 -7.92 5.98
C LEU A 206 0.28 -9.13 6.72
N ILE A 207 1.05 -9.96 6.02
CA ILE A 207 1.76 -11.09 6.63
C ILE A 207 3.12 -10.59 7.09
N LEU A 208 3.47 -10.84 8.36
CA LEU A 208 4.80 -10.60 8.90
C LEU A 208 5.48 -11.95 9.15
N LYS A 209 6.62 -12.18 8.49
CA LYS A 209 7.46 -13.36 8.69
C LYS A 209 8.37 -13.12 9.88
N VAL A 210 8.14 -13.84 10.97
CA VAL A 210 8.80 -13.63 12.26
C VAL A 210 10.04 -14.52 12.39
N ASP A 211 11.19 -13.92 12.74
CA ASP A 211 12.38 -14.64 13.19
C ASP A 211 12.10 -15.26 14.56
N LEU A 212 12.02 -16.60 14.61
CA LEU A 212 11.68 -17.30 15.85
C LEU A 212 12.76 -17.15 16.93
N LYS A 213 14.04 -17.02 16.56
CA LYS A 213 15.12 -16.84 17.55
C LYS A 213 15.03 -15.45 18.18
N GLY A 214 14.81 -14.43 17.35
CA GLY A 214 14.53 -13.08 17.81
C GLY A 214 13.29 -13.02 18.71
N LEU A 215 12.21 -13.70 18.33
CA LEU A 215 10.98 -13.79 19.13
C LEU A 215 11.22 -14.46 20.50
N GLN A 216 11.95 -15.58 20.53
CA GLN A 216 12.29 -16.30 21.77
C GLN A 216 13.12 -15.45 22.73
N ALA A 217 14.03 -14.61 22.21
CA ALA A 217 14.82 -13.70 23.02
C ALA A 217 13.98 -12.67 23.78
N LEU A 218 12.80 -12.31 23.26
CA LEU A 218 11.88 -11.39 23.91
C LEU A 218 11.21 -11.99 25.15
N LYS A 219 11.19 -13.32 25.30
CA LYS A 219 10.50 -14.04 26.40
C LYS A 219 9.06 -13.55 26.62
N THR A 220 8.36 -13.28 25.51
CA THR A 220 7.00 -12.71 25.45
C THR A 220 5.96 -13.82 25.26
N THR A 221 4.69 -13.47 25.44
CA THR A 221 3.54 -14.32 25.08
C THR A 221 2.88 -13.91 23.75
N PRO A 222 2.02 -14.76 23.16
CA PRO A 222 1.24 -14.39 21.97
C PRO A 222 0.39 -13.13 22.16
N GLU A 223 -0.28 -13.00 23.31
CA GLU A 223 -1.13 -11.85 23.61
C GLU A 223 -0.32 -10.54 23.62
N GLU A 224 0.79 -10.51 24.37
CA GLU A 224 1.67 -9.35 24.45
C GLU A 224 2.28 -9.00 23.09
N PHE A 225 2.67 -10.00 22.31
CA PHE A 225 3.28 -9.78 21.00
C PHE A 225 2.28 -9.29 19.96
N CYS A 226 1.07 -9.88 19.90
CA CYS A 226 -0.03 -9.38 19.07
C CYS A 226 -0.39 -7.94 19.42
N LYS A 227 -0.46 -7.63 20.72
CA LYS A 227 -0.71 -6.27 21.19
C LYS A 227 0.38 -5.31 20.71
N LYS A 228 1.65 -5.66 20.93
CA LYS A 228 2.80 -4.85 20.54
C LYS A 228 2.80 -4.58 19.04
N VAL A 229 2.59 -5.61 18.21
CA VAL A 229 2.54 -5.47 16.75
C VAL A 229 1.42 -4.53 16.34
N GLY A 230 0.17 -4.79 16.74
CA GLY A 230 -0.94 -3.94 16.30
C GLY A 230 -0.84 -2.51 16.83
N ASP A 231 -0.26 -2.30 18.02
CA ASP A 231 0.01 -0.96 18.58
C ASP A 231 1.02 -0.16 17.75
N ILE A 232 2.01 -0.83 17.13
CA ILE A 232 3.01 -0.24 16.24
C ILE A 232 2.39 0.12 14.89
N TYR A 233 1.61 -0.78 14.28
CA TYR A 233 1.15 -0.59 12.89
C TYR A 233 -0.15 0.23 12.78
N PHE A 234 -1.18 -0.06 13.56
CA PHE A 234 -2.55 0.38 13.23
C PHE A 234 -2.85 1.87 13.48
N ARG A 235 -1.93 2.61 14.11
CA ARG A 235 -2.02 4.07 14.28
C ARG A 235 -1.06 4.85 13.38
N THR A 236 -0.46 4.19 12.39
CA THR A 236 0.43 4.79 11.40
C THR A 236 -0.26 4.97 10.05
N LYS A 237 0.31 5.83 9.20
CA LYS A 237 -0.09 5.93 7.79
C LYS A 237 0.16 4.63 7.01
N VAL A 238 1.27 3.94 7.30
CA VAL A 238 1.63 2.65 6.68
C VAL A 238 0.55 1.59 6.94
N GLY A 239 0.09 1.47 8.18
CA GLY A 239 -0.96 0.52 8.57
C GLY A 239 -2.39 0.95 8.24
N PHE A 240 -2.61 2.06 7.51
CA PHE A 240 -3.95 2.62 7.30
C PHE A 240 -4.89 1.67 6.56
N ILE A 241 -4.44 1.07 5.44
CA ILE A 241 -5.27 0.17 4.62
C ILE A 241 -5.36 -1.26 5.19
N VAL A 242 -4.40 -1.64 6.03
CA VAL A 242 -4.29 -3.00 6.59
C VAL A 242 -5.38 -3.20 7.62
N HIS A 243 -6.16 -4.27 7.46
CA HIS A 243 -7.21 -4.63 8.41
C HIS A 243 -6.85 -5.87 9.24
N GLU A 244 -6.01 -6.76 8.73
CA GLU A 244 -5.54 -7.91 9.48
C GLU A 244 -4.04 -8.09 9.29
N ILE A 245 -3.31 -8.15 10.40
CA ILE A 245 -1.90 -8.50 10.41
C ILE A 245 -1.78 -9.96 10.84
N ILE A 246 -1.12 -10.79 10.04
CA ILE A 246 -0.96 -12.22 10.32
C ILE A 246 0.50 -12.49 10.63
N LEU A 247 0.75 -13.07 11.80
CA LEU A 247 2.07 -13.42 12.28
C LEU A 247 2.37 -14.88 11.97
N VAL A 248 3.38 -15.16 11.16
CA VAL A 248 3.82 -16.53 10.84
C VAL A 248 5.30 -16.72 11.16
N ALA A 249 5.68 -17.97 11.41
CA ALA A 249 7.07 -18.35 11.64
C ALA A 249 7.93 -18.28 10.36
N ASP A 250 9.25 -18.29 10.54
CA ASP A 250 10.26 -18.19 9.49
C ASP A 250 10.30 -19.38 8.49
N ASP A 251 9.56 -20.46 8.75
CA ASP A 251 9.43 -21.61 7.86
C ASP A 251 8.47 -21.38 6.67
N ILE A 252 7.65 -20.33 6.75
CA ILE A 252 6.67 -19.95 5.73
C ILE A 252 7.30 -19.03 4.69
N ASP A 253 7.17 -19.37 3.41
CA ASP A 253 7.34 -18.41 2.32
C ASP A 253 6.10 -17.53 2.21
N ILE A 254 6.18 -16.31 2.76
CA ILE A 254 5.05 -15.38 2.81
C ILE A 254 4.68 -14.81 1.44
N PHE A 255 5.54 -14.96 0.42
CA PHE A 255 5.25 -14.55 -0.95
C PHE A 255 4.48 -15.61 -1.74
N ASN A 256 4.34 -16.82 -1.20
CA ASN A 256 3.58 -17.92 -1.77
C ASN A 256 2.26 -18.09 -1.02
N PHE A 257 1.15 -17.67 -1.63
CA PHE A 257 -0.15 -17.73 -0.98
C PHE A 257 -0.59 -19.16 -0.59
N LYS A 258 -0.06 -20.20 -1.25
CA LYS A 258 -0.32 -21.60 -0.85
C LYS A 258 0.21 -21.89 0.55
N GLU A 259 1.39 -21.36 0.90
CA GLU A 259 1.95 -21.52 2.25
C GLU A 259 1.27 -20.59 3.26
N VAL A 260 0.93 -19.36 2.86
CA VAL A 260 0.21 -18.39 3.69
C VAL A 260 -1.15 -18.95 4.13
N ILE A 261 -1.98 -19.41 3.19
CA ILE A 261 -3.31 -19.92 3.52
C ILE A 261 -3.22 -21.22 4.33
N TRP A 262 -2.23 -22.08 4.06
CA TRP A 262 -1.96 -23.27 4.86
C TRP A 262 -1.62 -22.90 6.31
N ALA A 263 -0.70 -21.96 6.53
CA ALA A 263 -0.35 -21.49 7.86
C ALA A 263 -1.55 -20.85 8.55
N TYR A 264 -2.30 -20.00 7.86
CA TYR A 264 -3.48 -19.33 8.39
C TYR A 264 -4.50 -20.33 8.94
N VAL A 265 -4.97 -21.27 8.12
CA VAL A 265 -6.07 -22.18 8.52
C VAL A 265 -5.64 -23.29 9.50
N THR A 266 -4.33 -23.54 9.67
CA THR A 266 -3.83 -24.63 10.52
C THR A 266 -3.12 -24.19 11.79
N ARG A 267 -2.74 -22.91 11.92
CA ARG A 267 -1.91 -22.42 13.04
C ARG A 267 -2.57 -21.38 13.94
N HIS A 268 -3.74 -20.85 13.57
CA HIS A 268 -4.53 -20.03 14.48
C HIS A 268 -5.85 -20.74 14.84
N THR A 269 -6.29 -20.54 16.07
CA THR A 269 -7.59 -20.93 16.57
C THR A 269 -8.59 -19.82 16.27
N PRO A 270 -9.65 -20.06 15.49
CA PRO A 270 -10.63 -19.02 15.17
C PRO A 270 -11.14 -18.32 16.42
N VAL A 271 -11.24 -16.99 16.35
CA VAL A 271 -11.53 -16.07 17.46
C VAL A 271 -10.42 -16.01 18.51
N ALA A 272 -10.01 -17.13 19.11
CA ALA A 272 -9.11 -17.15 20.26
C ALA A 272 -7.70 -16.60 19.97
N ASP A 273 -7.18 -16.81 18.77
CA ASP A 273 -5.85 -16.32 18.35
C ASP A 273 -5.92 -15.01 17.54
N GLN A 274 -7.05 -14.29 17.60
CA GLN A 274 -7.25 -13.00 16.95
C GLN A 274 -7.45 -11.90 17.99
N MET A 275 -6.51 -10.95 18.07
CA MET A 275 -6.62 -9.77 18.92
C MET A 275 -7.25 -8.62 18.16
N ALA A 276 -8.47 -8.22 18.54
CA ALA A 276 -9.15 -7.06 17.96
C ALA A 276 -8.52 -5.73 18.41
N PHE A 277 -8.49 -4.76 17.51
CA PHE A 277 -8.11 -3.38 17.75
C PHE A 277 -9.31 -2.48 17.43
N ASP A 278 -10.01 -2.03 18.47
CA ASP A 278 -11.31 -1.35 18.31
C ASP A 278 -11.24 0.18 18.25
N ASP A 279 -10.17 0.80 18.75
CA ASP A 279 -10.01 2.28 18.80
C ASP A 279 -9.29 2.88 17.58
N VAL A 280 -8.69 2.03 16.75
CA VAL A 280 -7.85 2.44 15.64
C VAL A 280 -8.70 2.88 14.46
N THR A 281 -8.15 3.72 13.59
CA THR A 281 -8.89 4.22 12.42
C THR A 281 -9.10 3.10 11.40
N SER A 282 -10.36 2.88 10.98
CA SER A 282 -10.71 1.94 9.92
C SER A 282 -10.36 2.52 8.55
N PHE A 283 -10.09 1.66 7.56
CA PHE A 283 -9.98 2.10 6.17
C PHE A 283 -11.39 2.24 5.56
N PRO A 284 -11.82 3.43 5.12
CA PRO A 284 -13.20 3.63 4.67
C PRO A 284 -13.59 2.84 3.41
N LEU A 285 -12.62 2.43 2.58
CA LEU A 285 -12.87 1.69 1.34
C LEU A 285 -13.07 0.18 1.57
N ALA A 286 -12.64 -0.37 2.71
CA ALA A 286 -12.83 -1.78 3.00
C ALA A 286 -14.34 -2.11 2.96
N PRO A 287 -14.79 -3.10 2.15
CA PRO A 287 -16.22 -3.36 1.95
C PRO A 287 -17.01 -3.60 3.25
N PHE A 288 -16.41 -4.30 4.21
CA PHE A 288 -17.04 -4.58 5.50
C PHE A 288 -17.07 -3.34 6.44
N VAL A 289 -16.34 -2.27 6.11
CA VAL A 289 -16.44 -0.96 6.77
C VAL A 289 -17.50 -0.11 6.08
N SER A 290 -17.38 0.11 4.76
CA SER A 290 -18.28 0.98 4.00
C SER A 290 -19.74 0.50 4.03
N GLN A 291 -19.95 -0.82 4.02
CA GLN A 291 -21.27 -1.45 4.00
C GLN A 291 -21.81 -1.79 5.39
N SER A 292 -21.19 -1.29 6.46
CA SER A 292 -21.66 -1.50 7.84
C SER A 292 -21.87 -0.19 8.58
N SER A 293 -22.40 -0.27 9.81
CA SER A 293 -22.52 0.88 10.71
C SER A 293 -21.16 1.48 11.10
N ARG A 294 -20.05 0.76 10.88
CA ARG A 294 -18.69 1.24 11.12
C ARG A 294 -18.31 2.41 10.20
N SER A 295 -18.94 2.53 9.04
CA SER A 295 -18.88 3.73 8.18
C SER A 295 -19.29 5.03 8.89
N LYS A 296 -19.99 4.96 10.03
CA LYS A 296 -20.38 6.14 10.82
C LYS A 296 -19.38 6.47 11.93
N THR A 297 -18.68 5.48 12.46
CA THR A 297 -17.71 5.66 13.56
C THR A 297 -16.29 5.80 13.06
N MET A 298 -15.96 5.16 11.92
CA MET A 298 -14.63 5.04 11.32
C MET A 298 -13.56 4.48 12.27
N LYS A 299 -13.99 3.69 13.26
CA LYS A 299 -13.12 3.08 14.28
C LYS A 299 -13.26 1.57 14.32
N GLY A 300 -12.14 0.89 14.54
CA GLY A 300 -12.01 -0.53 14.79
C GLY A 300 -12.10 -1.41 13.54
N GLY A 301 -12.46 -2.68 13.75
CA GLY A 301 -12.56 -3.67 12.67
C GLY A 301 -11.20 -4.09 12.13
N LYS A 302 -10.15 -3.97 12.95
CA LYS A 302 -8.80 -4.47 12.66
C LYS A 302 -8.40 -5.54 13.67
N CYS A 303 -7.53 -6.46 13.30
CA CYS A 303 -6.99 -7.45 14.22
C CYS A 303 -5.53 -7.86 13.90
N VAL A 304 -4.85 -8.41 14.91
CA VAL A 304 -3.64 -9.21 14.72
C VAL A 304 -3.99 -10.68 14.97
N THR A 305 -3.66 -11.53 14.00
CA THR A 305 -3.91 -12.97 14.03
C THR A 305 -2.60 -13.72 14.26
N ASN A 306 -2.53 -14.51 15.33
CA ASN A 306 -1.37 -15.31 15.67
C ASN A 306 -1.40 -16.67 14.97
N CYS A 307 -0.52 -16.88 13.99
CA CYS A 307 -0.28 -18.18 13.35
C CYS A 307 1.07 -18.79 13.78
N ILE A 308 1.61 -18.38 14.93
CA ILE A 308 2.81 -18.95 15.56
C ILE A 308 2.37 -19.86 16.71
N PHE A 309 2.80 -21.12 16.67
CA PHE A 309 2.49 -22.07 17.73
C PHE A 309 3.08 -21.63 19.06
N ARG A 310 2.36 -21.90 20.16
CA ARG A 310 2.78 -21.51 21.52
C ARG A 310 4.20 -21.95 21.87
N GLN A 311 4.64 -23.13 21.41
CA GLN A 311 5.99 -23.63 21.65
C GLN A 311 7.08 -22.82 20.93
N GLN A 312 6.78 -22.23 19.76
CA GLN A 312 7.75 -21.47 18.97
C GLN A 312 8.17 -20.15 19.63
N TYR A 313 7.36 -19.63 20.57
CA TYR A 313 7.73 -18.51 21.45
C TYR A 313 8.79 -18.89 22.50
N GLU A 314 8.97 -20.19 22.80
CA GLU A 314 9.80 -20.64 23.93
C GLU A 314 11.11 -21.26 23.51
N ARG A 315 11.09 -22.06 22.44
CA ARG A 315 12.20 -22.95 22.05
C ARG A 315 12.01 -23.49 20.63
N SER A 316 13.01 -24.24 20.15
CA SER A 316 12.89 -25.04 18.93
C SER A 316 11.65 -25.93 18.95
N PHE A 317 10.98 -26.01 17.80
CA PHE A 317 9.83 -26.87 17.58
C PHE A 317 9.93 -27.50 16.20
N ASP A 318 10.43 -28.73 16.17
CA ASP A 318 10.64 -29.46 14.92
C ASP A 318 9.38 -30.25 14.54
N TYR A 319 8.98 -30.11 13.29
CA TYR A 319 7.91 -30.87 12.65
C TYR A 319 8.23 -31.06 11.17
N ILE A 320 7.53 -31.99 10.51
CA ILE A 320 7.69 -32.24 9.07
C ILE A 320 6.54 -31.56 8.32
N THR A 321 6.88 -30.64 7.43
CA THR A 321 5.91 -30.08 6.47
C THR A 321 5.70 -31.10 5.35
N CYS A 322 4.51 -31.70 5.29
CA CYS A 322 4.19 -32.80 4.39
C CYS A 322 3.88 -32.36 2.95
N ASN A 323 4.90 -31.92 2.21
CA ASN A 323 4.87 -31.80 0.76
C ASN A 323 6.13 -32.44 0.13
N PHE A 324 6.26 -32.41 -1.18
CA PHE A 324 7.38 -33.07 -1.86
C PHE A 324 8.74 -32.42 -1.54
N GLU A 325 8.79 -31.09 -1.54
CA GLU A 325 10.02 -30.32 -1.38
C GLU A 325 10.53 -30.30 0.08
N LYS A 326 9.63 -30.28 1.06
CA LYS A 326 9.93 -30.10 2.49
C LYS A 326 9.78 -31.40 3.30
N GLY A 327 9.06 -32.40 2.78
CA GLY A 327 8.75 -33.64 3.51
C GLY A 327 9.80 -34.75 3.38
N TYR A 328 10.75 -34.61 2.46
CA TYR A 328 11.75 -35.64 2.16
C TYR A 328 13.18 -35.09 2.24
N PRO A 329 14.20 -35.92 2.56
CA PRO A 329 15.59 -35.50 2.52
C PRO A 329 16.00 -35.00 1.13
N LYS A 330 16.84 -33.95 1.08
CA LYS A 330 17.26 -33.30 -0.17
C LYS A 330 17.73 -34.30 -1.24
N GLY A 331 18.59 -35.26 -0.87
CA GLY A 331 19.10 -36.25 -1.82
C GLY A 331 18.03 -37.16 -2.43
N LEU A 332 16.89 -37.38 -1.76
CA LEU A 332 15.76 -38.13 -2.32
C LEU A 332 14.93 -37.25 -3.26
N VAL A 333 14.69 -35.99 -2.89
CA VAL A 333 14.01 -35.00 -3.75
C VAL A 333 14.76 -34.85 -5.07
N ASP A 334 16.07 -34.61 -5.00
CA ASP A 334 16.96 -34.50 -6.17
C ASP A 334 16.90 -35.77 -7.03
N LYS A 335 16.99 -36.96 -6.41
CA LYS A 335 16.88 -38.24 -7.14
C LYS A 335 15.52 -38.43 -7.81
N VAL A 336 14.42 -37.99 -7.20
CA VAL A 336 13.09 -38.07 -7.83
C VAL A 336 13.02 -37.11 -9.03
N ASN A 337 13.51 -35.88 -8.87
CA ASN A 337 13.56 -34.88 -9.93
C ASN A 337 14.43 -35.33 -11.12
N ASP A 338 15.63 -35.83 -10.88
CA ASP A 338 16.55 -36.32 -11.92
C ASP A 338 15.96 -37.47 -12.73
N ASN A 339 15.14 -38.30 -12.08
CA ASN A 339 14.51 -39.45 -12.71
C ASN A 339 13.11 -39.17 -13.25
N TRP A 340 12.59 -37.95 -13.10
CA TRP A 340 11.20 -37.59 -13.43
C TRP A 340 10.85 -37.93 -14.88
N LYS A 341 11.72 -37.55 -15.82
CA LYS A 341 11.58 -37.88 -17.24
C LYS A 341 11.73 -39.38 -17.51
N ARG A 342 12.62 -40.07 -16.80
CA ARG A 342 12.80 -41.54 -16.94
C ARG A 342 11.58 -42.31 -16.45
N TYR A 343 10.87 -41.78 -15.46
CA TYR A 343 9.59 -42.34 -14.99
C TYR A 343 8.45 -42.14 -15.99
N GLY A 344 8.65 -41.36 -17.06
CA GLY A 344 7.68 -41.18 -18.13
C GLY A 344 6.86 -39.89 -18.04
N TYR A 345 7.13 -39.01 -17.07
CA TYR A 345 6.57 -37.66 -17.06
C TYR A 345 7.16 -36.84 -18.22
N LYS A 346 6.30 -36.09 -18.92
CA LYS A 346 6.64 -35.32 -20.13
C LYS A 346 6.58 -33.83 -19.89
#